data_AF-A0A3E0JE93-F1
#
_entry.id   AF-A0A3E0JE93-F1
#
_cell.length_a   1.000
_cell.length_b   1.000
_cell.length_c   1.000
_cell.angle_alpha   90.00
_cell.angle_beta   90.00
_cell.angle_gamma   90.00
#
_symmetry.space_group_name_H-M   'P 1'
#
loop_
_entity.id
_entity.type
_entity.pdbx_description
1 polymer ?
#
loop_
_entity_poly.entity_id
_entity_poly.type
_entity_poly.pdbx_seq_one_letter_code
_entity_poly.pdbx_strand_id
1 'polypeptide(L)'
;MINERLRKVMLIALPFIAVATLLGVGWSGAYLDDGVEIGNVILLIIILGGAALAFFSLLFRKKTGLVTGMVITFFLVTPAVFYFVNKPTTTTFAEAIPAELSDAQQVTEMTIYDEKEREFKSVTLENLEEIKKILQSPSKMTLVTTDEGLSRHLYSIYLKVDSYEDEVRIIVGDDALRIMGSMDGEDLSAEYKVEGQNSLLQMIENGDFKWEKGS
;
A
#
# COMPACT_ATOMS: atom_id res chain seq x y z
N MET A 1 12.05 -45.25 -14.98
CA MET A 1 11.76 -44.88 -16.39
C MET A 1 10.33 -44.39 -16.48
N ILE A 2 10.10 -43.11 -16.75
CA ILE A 2 8.75 -42.57 -16.95
C ILE A 2 8.26 -43.08 -18.32
N ASN A 3 7.07 -43.69 -18.36
CA ASN A 3 6.47 -44.21 -19.59
C ASN A 3 6.36 -43.09 -20.63
N GLU A 4 6.87 -43.32 -21.83
CA GLU A 4 6.98 -42.31 -22.88
C GLU A 4 5.62 -41.76 -23.34
N ARG A 5 4.55 -42.55 -23.14
CA ARG A 5 3.17 -42.09 -23.31
C ARG A 5 2.76 -41.09 -22.22
N LEU A 6 3.11 -41.37 -20.96
CA LEU A 6 2.82 -40.48 -19.83
C LEU A 6 3.57 -39.15 -19.98
N ARG A 7 4.81 -39.18 -20.47
CA ARG A 7 5.60 -37.98 -20.78
C ARG A 7 4.94 -37.11 -21.85
N LYS A 8 4.41 -37.71 -22.92
CA LYS A 8 3.70 -36.97 -23.99
C LYS A 8 2.38 -36.38 -23.50
N VAL A 9 1.61 -37.14 -22.71
CA VAL A 9 0.34 -36.66 -22.13
C VAL A 9 0.58 -35.51 -21.15
N MET A 10 1.57 -35.64 -20.25
CA MET A 10 1.97 -34.56 -19.36
C MET A 10 2.42 -33.32 -20.12
N LEU A 11 3.22 -33.47 -21.19
CA LEU A 11 3.68 -32.36 -22.03
C LEU A 11 2.56 -31.62 -22.76
N ILE A 12 1.48 -32.31 -23.10
CA ILE A 12 0.30 -31.70 -23.73
C ILE A 12 -0.61 -31.06 -22.68
N ALA A 13 -0.77 -31.69 -21.50
CA ALA A 13 -1.74 -31.26 -20.49
C ALA A 13 -1.22 -30.14 -19.57
N LEU A 14 0.07 -30.16 -19.18
CA LEU A 14 0.66 -29.16 -18.27
C LEU A 14 0.41 -27.70 -18.67
N PRO A 15 0.47 -27.34 -19.95
CA PRO A 15 0.26 -25.97 -20.38
C PRO A 15 -1.20 -25.53 -20.35
N PHE A 16 -2.15 -26.42 -20.65
CA PHE A 16 -3.56 -26.14 -20.45
C PHE A 16 -3.84 -25.97 -18.95
N ILE A 17 -3.19 -26.75 -18.11
CA ILE A 17 -3.25 -26.60 -16.65
C ILE A 17 -2.62 -25.26 -16.25
N ALA A 18 -1.45 -24.88 -16.77
CA ALA A 18 -0.79 -23.61 -16.43
C ALA A 18 -1.61 -22.38 -16.87
N VAL A 19 -2.16 -22.40 -18.09
CA VAL A 19 -3.05 -21.34 -18.59
C VAL A 19 -4.36 -21.31 -17.80
N ALA A 20 -4.97 -22.46 -17.51
CA ALA A 20 -6.17 -22.53 -16.67
C ALA A 20 -5.91 -22.08 -15.22
N THR A 21 -4.71 -22.33 -14.70
CA THR A 21 -4.31 -21.88 -13.35
C THR A 21 -4.09 -20.36 -13.36
N LEU A 22 -3.43 -19.81 -14.38
CA LEU A 22 -3.25 -18.36 -14.51
C LEU A 22 -4.59 -17.63 -14.73
N LEU A 23 -5.47 -18.18 -15.57
CA LEU A 23 -6.82 -17.66 -15.76
C LEU A 23 -7.67 -17.80 -14.49
N GLY A 24 -7.56 -18.92 -13.78
CA GLY A 24 -8.25 -19.14 -12.50
C GLY A 24 -7.79 -18.17 -11.42
N VAL A 25 -6.48 -17.91 -11.34
CA VAL A 25 -5.91 -16.90 -10.43
C VAL A 25 -6.38 -15.49 -10.81
N GLY A 26 -6.39 -15.14 -12.10
CA GLY A 26 -6.90 -13.86 -12.59
C GLY A 26 -8.42 -13.67 -12.44
N TRP A 27 -9.22 -14.73 -12.57
CA TRP A 27 -10.68 -14.70 -12.40
C TRP A 27 -11.14 -14.82 -10.95
N SER A 28 -10.33 -15.39 -10.06
CA SER A 28 -10.72 -15.58 -8.65
C SER A 28 -10.87 -14.29 -7.86
N GLY A 29 -10.59 -13.12 -8.45
CA GLY A 29 -10.66 -11.84 -7.75
C GLY A 29 -9.62 -11.65 -6.65
N ALA A 30 -8.79 -12.67 -6.37
CA ALA A 30 -7.75 -12.63 -5.34
C ALA A 30 -6.62 -11.60 -5.62
N TYR A 31 -6.64 -10.94 -6.78
CA TYR A 31 -5.70 -9.90 -7.21
C TYR A 31 -6.41 -8.64 -7.74
N LEU A 32 -7.73 -8.56 -7.59
CA LEU A 32 -8.52 -7.37 -7.93
C LEU A 32 -8.97 -6.69 -6.63
N ASP A 33 -8.00 -6.33 -5.79
CA ASP A 33 -8.19 -5.21 -4.88
C ASP A 33 -7.80 -3.93 -5.65
N ASP A 34 -8.49 -2.84 -5.37
CA ASP A 34 -8.54 -1.60 -6.17
C ASP A 34 -7.16 -0.93 -6.43
N GLY A 35 -6.09 -1.40 -5.77
CA GLY A 35 -4.72 -0.91 -5.93
C GLY A 35 -3.85 -1.62 -6.99
N VAL A 36 -4.29 -2.76 -7.57
CA VAL A 36 -3.49 -3.44 -8.60
C VAL A 36 -3.81 -2.86 -9.97
N GLU A 37 -2.89 -2.07 -10.54
CA GLU A 37 -3.02 -1.57 -11.91
C GLU A 37 -3.29 -2.73 -12.88
N ILE A 38 -4.51 -2.80 -13.39
CA ILE A 38 -4.98 -3.83 -14.34
C ILE A 38 -4.02 -3.96 -15.54
N GLY A 39 -3.33 -2.86 -15.91
CA GLY A 39 -2.30 -2.85 -16.94
C GLY A 39 -1.12 -3.77 -16.64
N ASN A 40 -0.64 -3.83 -15.39
CA ASN A 40 0.49 -4.67 -14.99
C ASN A 40 0.11 -6.17 -15.00
N VAL A 41 -1.12 -6.51 -14.60
CA VAL A 41 -1.63 -7.89 -14.67
C VAL A 41 -1.77 -8.35 -16.12
N ILE A 42 -2.31 -7.51 -17.01
CA ILE A 42 -2.45 -7.83 -18.45
C ILE A 42 -1.06 -7.98 -19.10
N LEU A 43 -0.12 -7.10 -18.79
CA LEU A 43 1.27 -7.19 -19.27
C LEU A 43 1.90 -8.52 -18.85
N LEU A 44 1.69 -8.92 -17.59
CA LEU A 44 2.20 -10.16 -17.04
C LEU A 44 1.57 -11.37 -17.75
N ILE A 45 0.26 -11.38 -17.98
CA ILE A 45 -0.43 -12.42 -18.76
C ILE A 45 0.12 -12.51 -20.19
N ILE A 46 0.36 -11.38 -20.87
CA ILE A 46 0.91 -11.35 -22.23
C ILE A 46 2.33 -11.90 -22.26
N ILE A 47 3.18 -11.51 -21.30
CA ILE A 47 4.56 -11.99 -21.20
C ILE A 47 4.58 -13.49 -20.90
N LEU A 48 3.76 -13.98 -19.95
CA LEU A 48 3.70 -15.39 -19.62
C LEU A 48 3.13 -16.23 -20.77
N GLY A 49 2.09 -15.73 -21.44
CA GLY A 49 1.49 -16.36 -22.62
C GLY A 49 2.46 -16.43 -23.81
N GLY A 50 3.19 -15.35 -24.08
CA GLY A 50 4.22 -15.30 -25.12
C GLY A 50 5.39 -16.25 -24.83
N ALA A 51 5.85 -16.31 -23.58
CA ALA A 51 6.90 -17.23 -23.16
C ALA A 51 6.46 -18.70 -23.27
N ALA A 52 5.22 -19.02 -22.90
CA ALA A 52 4.65 -20.35 -23.06
C ALA A 52 4.57 -20.75 -24.55
N LEU A 53 4.08 -19.88 -25.43
CA LEU A 53 4.01 -20.13 -26.88
C LEU A 53 5.40 -20.34 -27.50
N ALA A 54 6.39 -19.54 -27.10
CA ALA A 54 7.77 -19.71 -27.56
C ALA A 54 8.36 -21.05 -27.09
N PHE A 55 8.17 -21.38 -25.82
CA PHE A 55 8.58 -22.67 -25.24
C PHE A 55 7.98 -23.85 -26.01
N PHE A 56 6.68 -23.80 -26.32
CA PHE A 56 6.01 -24.81 -27.13
C PHE A 56 6.59 -24.96 -28.53
N SER A 57 6.77 -23.86 -29.25
CA SER A 57 7.37 -23.85 -30.59
C SER A 57 8.74 -24.54 -30.61
N LEU A 58 9.52 -24.37 -29.55
CA LEU A 58 10.84 -24.96 -29.39
C LEU A 58 10.80 -26.43 -28.97
N LEU A 59 9.79 -26.83 -28.19
CA LEU A 59 9.55 -28.21 -27.77
C LEU A 59 9.20 -29.12 -28.94
N PHE A 60 8.38 -28.63 -29.87
CA PHE A 60 8.05 -29.35 -31.11
C PHE A 60 9.23 -29.41 -32.10
N ARG A 61 10.22 -28.51 -31.98
CA ARG A 61 11.42 -28.47 -32.84
C ARG A 61 12.57 -29.39 -32.40
N LYS A 62 12.38 -30.26 -31.39
CA LYS A 62 13.42 -31.16 -30.82
C LYS A 62 14.69 -30.43 -30.31
N LYS A 63 14.61 -29.14 -29.96
CA LYS A 63 15.73 -28.39 -29.34
C LYS A 63 15.63 -28.44 -27.81
N THR A 64 15.77 -29.63 -27.23
CA THR A 64 15.61 -29.89 -25.79
C THR A 64 16.45 -28.98 -24.89
N GLY A 65 17.70 -28.66 -25.25
CA GLY A 65 18.54 -27.76 -24.44
C GLY A 65 18.04 -26.32 -24.36
N LEU A 66 17.43 -25.82 -25.44
CA LEU A 66 16.92 -24.45 -25.53
C LEU A 66 15.58 -24.32 -24.78
N VAL A 67 14.75 -25.36 -24.87
CA VAL A 67 13.50 -25.54 -24.12
C VAL A 67 13.75 -25.54 -22.60
N THR A 68 14.74 -26.33 -22.14
CA THR A 68 15.10 -26.39 -20.71
C THR A 68 15.63 -25.04 -20.20
N GLY A 69 16.46 -24.34 -20.99
CA GLY A 69 16.94 -23.00 -20.65
C GLY A 69 15.80 -21.99 -20.46
N MET A 70 14.82 -21.98 -21.37
CA MET A 70 13.66 -21.09 -21.27
C MET A 70 12.79 -21.31 -20.03
N VAL A 71 12.55 -22.58 -19.64
CA VAL A 71 11.78 -22.89 -18.42
C VAL A 71 12.50 -22.42 -17.18
N ILE A 72 13.82 -22.64 -17.11
CA ILE A 72 14.61 -22.17 -15.96
C ILE A 72 14.56 -20.65 -15.89
N THR A 73 14.77 -19.95 -17.01
CA THR A 73 14.66 -18.48 -17.06
C THR A 73 13.28 -18.01 -16.61
N PHE A 74 12.20 -18.66 -17.07
CA PHE A 74 10.85 -18.32 -16.66
C PHE A 74 10.65 -18.50 -15.14
N PHE A 75 11.05 -19.65 -14.59
CA PHE A 75 10.98 -19.90 -13.15
C PHE A 75 11.80 -18.92 -12.30
N LEU A 76 12.88 -18.35 -12.85
CA LEU A 76 13.69 -17.35 -12.17
C LEU A 76 13.12 -15.93 -12.32
N VAL A 77 12.57 -15.59 -13.49
CA VAL A 77 12.08 -14.24 -13.81
C VAL A 77 10.70 -14.01 -13.22
N THR A 78 9.80 -15.00 -13.22
CA THR A 78 8.42 -14.82 -12.73
C THR A 78 8.36 -14.39 -11.25
N PRO A 79 9.09 -15.01 -10.29
CA PRO A 79 9.11 -14.54 -8.91
C PRO A 79 9.71 -13.14 -8.77
N ALA A 80 10.72 -12.80 -9.58
CA ALA A 80 11.33 -11.48 -9.56
C ALA A 80 10.34 -10.41 -10.05
N VAL A 81 9.67 -10.64 -11.18
CA VAL A 81 8.63 -9.74 -11.71
C VAL A 81 7.47 -9.61 -10.71
N PHE A 82 7.04 -10.73 -10.12
CA PHE A 82 5.99 -10.72 -9.10
C PHE A 82 6.38 -9.88 -7.87
N TYR A 83 7.63 -9.99 -7.41
CA TYR A 83 8.15 -9.16 -6.32
C TYR A 83 8.18 -7.67 -6.69
N PHE A 84 8.56 -7.30 -7.91
CA PHE A 84 8.59 -5.91 -8.35
C PHE A 84 7.20 -5.30 -8.53
N VAL A 85 6.22 -6.09 -9.01
CA VAL A 85 4.85 -5.62 -9.21
C VAL A 85 4.10 -5.47 -7.89
N ASN A 86 4.34 -6.37 -6.93
CA ASN A 86 3.68 -6.34 -5.61
C ASN A 86 4.50 -5.62 -4.53
N LYS A 87 5.51 -4.84 -4.91
CA LYS A 87 6.29 -4.11 -3.92
C LYS A 87 5.39 -3.02 -3.32
N PRO A 88 5.19 -2.99 -2.00
CA PRO A 88 4.40 -1.94 -1.36
C PRO A 88 4.98 -0.56 -1.71
N THR A 89 4.11 0.38 -2.05
CA THR A 89 4.52 1.76 -2.33
C THR A 89 4.97 2.40 -1.03
N THR A 90 6.21 2.88 -1.01
CA THR A 90 6.81 3.60 0.12
C THR A 90 6.72 5.11 -0.15
N THR A 91 6.29 5.88 0.84
CA THR A 91 6.29 7.35 0.80
C THR A 91 6.75 7.92 2.14
N THR A 92 6.91 9.24 2.24
CA THR A 92 7.17 9.93 3.51
C THR A 92 5.89 10.57 4.04
N PHE A 93 5.80 10.82 5.35
CA PHE A 93 4.64 11.50 5.91
C PHE A 93 4.40 12.87 5.27
N ALA A 94 5.44 13.63 4.97
CA ALA A 94 5.30 14.94 4.30
C ALA A 94 4.78 14.85 2.86
N GLU A 95 4.97 13.72 2.17
CA GLU A 95 4.43 13.46 0.84
C GLU A 95 3.00 12.88 0.89
N ALA A 96 2.65 12.23 2.01
CA ALA A 96 1.32 11.63 2.21
C ALA A 96 0.23 12.64 2.59
N ILE A 97 0.61 13.86 2.99
CA ILE A 97 -0.31 14.98 3.22
C ILE A 97 0.01 16.13 2.26
N PRO A 98 -0.99 16.92 1.82
CA PRO A 98 -0.75 18.13 1.04
C PRO A 98 0.25 19.09 1.70
N ALA A 99 1.08 19.74 0.88
CA ALA A 99 2.13 20.63 1.36
C ALA A 99 1.57 21.79 2.19
N GLU A 100 0.40 22.27 1.79
CA GLU A 100 -0.40 23.32 2.41
C GLU A 100 -0.78 23.00 3.87
N LEU A 101 -1.04 21.71 4.15
CA LEU A 101 -1.30 21.20 5.50
C LEU A 101 0.02 21.01 6.26
N SER A 102 1.03 20.42 5.62
CA SER A 102 2.32 20.14 6.25
C SER A 102 3.03 21.41 6.77
N ASP A 103 2.86 22.54 6.08
CA ASP A 103 3.39 23.84 6.46
C ASP A 103 2.46 24.65 7.37
N ALA A 104 1.29 24.10 7.71
CA ALA A 104 0.22 24.74 8.47
C ALA A 104 -0.26 26.08 7.88
N GLN A 105 -0.13 26.28 6.56
CA GLN A 105 -0.47 27.56 5.93
C GLN A 105 -1.98 27.80 5.88
N GLN A 106 -2.76 26.73 5.71
CA GLN A 106 -4.22 26.80 5.60
C GLN A 106 -4.93 26.21 6.83
N VAL A 107 -4.18 25.71 7.81
CA VAL A 107 -4.73 25.11 9.03
C VAL A 107 -4.99 26.22 10.04
N THR A 108 -6.26 26.43 10.40
CA THR A 108 -6.66 27.42 11.40
C THR A 108 -6.61 26.87 12.82
N GLU A 109 -6.93 25.60 12.96
CA GLU A 109 -7.08 24.93 14.25
C GLU A 109 -6.71 23.44 14.08
N MET A 110 -6.00 22.90 15.06
CA MET A 110 -5.74 21.47 15.19
C MET A 110 -6.35 20.98 16.50
N THR A 111 -7.27 20.01 16.43
CA THR A 111 -7.77 19.34 17.63
C THR A 111 -7.26 17.90 17.66
N ILE A 112 -6.60 17.51 18.75
CA ILE A 112 -6.10 16.16 18.98
C ILE A 112 -6.97 15.51 20.05
N TYR A 113 -7.56 14.35 19.74
CA TYR A 113 -8.32 13.53 20.67
C TYR A 113 -7.48 12.34 21.14
N ASP A 114 -7.47 12.09 22.44
CA ASP A 114 -6.96 10.86 23.05
C ASP A 114 -8.07 9.80 23.07
N GLU A 115 -7.87 8.74 22.30
CA GLU A 115 -8.80 7.60 22.17
C GLU A 115 -8.33 6.37 22.96
N LYS A 116 -7.25 6.48 23.76
CA LYS A 116 -6.69 5.35 24.50
C LYS A 116 -7.55 4.92 25.69
N GLU A 117 -8.21 5.87 26.34
CA GLU A 117 -8.96 5.68 27.58
C GLU A 117 -10.47 5.85 27.36
N ARG A 118 -11.28 5.40 28.35
CA ARG A 118 -12.74 5.58 28.31
C ARG A 118 -13.17 7.03 28.52
N GLU A 119 -12.33 7.84 29.16
CA GLU A 119 -12.55 9.28 29.29
C GLU A 119 -11.89 9.94 28.09
N PHE A 120 -12.71 10.44 27.16
CA PHE A 120 -12.22 11.24 26.04
C PHE A 120 -11.47 12.46 26.59
N LYS A 121 -10.26 12.69 26.08
CA LYS A 121 -9.54 13.95 26.31
C LYS A 121 -9.24 14.58 24.97
N SER A 122 -9.20 15.90 24.93
CA SER A 122 -8.85 16.64 23.74
C SER A 122 -7.92 17.79 24.07
N VAL A 123 -7.12 18.19 23.10
CA VAL A 123 -6.39 19.46 23.12
C VAL A 123 -6.64 20.15 21.79
N THR A 124 -7.00 21.43 21.86
CA THR A 124 -7.17 22.29 20.69
C THR A 124 -6.02 23.28 20.66
N LEU A 125 -5.36 23.33 19.50
CA LEU A 125 -4.21 24.19 19.23
C LEU A 125 -4.62 25.19 18.15
N GLU A 126 -4.46 26.47 18.45
CA GLU A 126 -4.66 27.59 17.51
C GLU A 126 -3.31 28.25 17.13
N ASN A 127 -2.22 27.89 17.82
CA ASN A 127 -0.89 28.41 17.54
C ASN A 127 -0.28 27.71 16.32
N LEU A 128 -0.22 28.41 15.20
CA LEU A 128 0.32 27.89 13.93
C LEU A 128 1.72 27.31 14.04
N GLU A 129 2.61 27.89 14.86
CA GLU A 129 3.97 27.37 15.03
C GLU A 129 4.00 26.02 15.76
N GLU A 130 3.07 25.82 16.71
CA GLU A 130 2.92 24.54 17.40
C GLU A 130 2.31 23.48 16.49
N ILE A 131 1.27 23.84 15.73
CA ILE A 131 0.65 22.98 14.70
C ILE A 131 1.70 22.54 13.68
N LYS A 132 2.44 23.49 13.12
CA LYS A 132 3.50 23.23 12.16
C LYS A 132 4.57 22.31 12.73
N LYS A 133 5.00 22.53 13.97
CA LYS A 133 5.97 21.65 14.63
C LYS A 133 5.46 20.20 14.72
N ILE A 134 4.18 20.00 15.03
CA ILE A 134 3.56 18.67 15.13
C ILE A 134 3.51 17.99 13.75
N LEU A 135 3.16 18.72 12.68
CA LEU A 135 3.05 18.16 11.34
C LEU A 135 4.40 17.97 10.64
N GLN A 136 5.40 18.82 10.92
CA GLN A 136 6.72 18.74 10.30
C GLN A 136 7.68 17.80 11.02
N SER A 137 7.54 17.60 12.33
CA SER A 137 8.38 16.66 13.09
C SER A 137 8.41 15.24 12.48
N PRO A 138 7.25 14.65 12.11
CA PRO A 138 7.21 13.34 11.47
C PRO A 138 7.49 13.36 9.95
N SER A 139 7.85 14.49 9.34
CA SER A 139 7.97 14.64 7.88
C SER A 139 8.76 13.52 7.17
N LYS A 140 9.83 13.02 7.80
CA LYS A 140 10.70 11.97 7.25
C LYS A 140 10.31 10.54 7.63
N MET A 141 9.23 10.37 8.39
CA MET A 141 8.69 9.06 8.76
C MET A 141 8.30 8.31 7.50
N THR A 142 8.79 7.07 7.36
CA THR A 142 8.53 6.24 6.19
C THR A 142 7.19 5.52 6.36
N LEU A 143 6.37 5.62 5.32
CA LEU A 143 5.03 5.09 5.24
C LEU A 143 4.94 4.08 4.11
N VAL A 144 4.19 3.03 4.33
CA VAL A 144 3.94 1.97 3.36
C VAL A 144 2.44 1.82 3.20
N THR A 145 1.92 2.04 1.99
CA THR A 145 0.49 1.86 1.73
C THR A 145 0.06 0.43 2.10
N THR A 146 -1.06 0.30 2.79
CA THR A 146 -1.56 -0.99 3.28
C THR A 146 -3.08 -1.02 3.37
N ASP A 147 -3.64 -2.20 3.16
CA ASP A 147 -5.08 -2.49 3.34
C ASP A 147 -5.36 -3.25 4.66
N GLU A 148 -4.32 -3.50 5.48
CA GLU A 148 -4.43 -4.33 6.69
C GLU A 148 -5.22 -3.68 7.83
N GLY A 149 -5.60 -2.40 7.69
CA GLY A 149 -6.32 -1.66 8.73
C GLY A 149 -5.40 -1.16 9.85
N LEU A 150 -5.90 -0.22 10.66
CA LEU A 150 -5.23 0.18 11.90
C LEU A 150 -5.34 -0.94 12.95
N SER A 151 -4.19 -1.39 13.47
CA SER A 151 -4.12 -2.38 14.57
C SER A 151 -4.79 -1.87 15.85
N ARG A 152 -4.66 -0.57 16.13
CA ARG A 152 -5.29 0.13 17.26
C ARG A 152 -5.39 1.63 16.99
N HIS A 153 -6.52 2.24 17.31
CA HIS A 153 -6.71 3.68 17.25
C HIS A 153 -6.29 4.28 18.60
N LEU A 154 -5.27 5.16 18.60
CA LEU A 154 -4.75 5.77 19.83
C LEU A 154 -5.10 7.25 19.91
N TYR A 155 -4.95 7.96 18.79
CA TYR A 155 -5.25 9.37 18.70
C TYR A 155 -5.94 9.70 17.38
N SER A 156 -6.75 10.75 17.39
CA SER A 156 -7.30 11.37 16.18
C SER A 156 -6.91 12.84 16.15
N ILE A 157 -6.29 13.28 15.05
CA ILE A 157 -5.95 14.67 14.79
C ILE A 157 -6.95 15.18 13.76
N TYR A 158 -7.65 16.25 14.09
CA TYR A 158 -8.55 16.98 13.19
C TYR A 158 -7.90 18.29 12.82
N LEU A 159 -7.75 18.53 11.53
CA LEU A 159 -7.21 19.77 10.97
C LEU A 159 -8.37 20.55 10.36
N LYS A 160 -8.65 21.71 10.93
CA LYS A 160 -9.64 22.64 10.39
C LYS A 160 -8.96 23.56 9.40
N VAL A 161 -9.37 23.48 8.15
CA VAL A 161 -8.82 24.29 7.06
C VAL A 161 -9.71 25.54 6.85
N ASP A 162 -9.15 26.62 6.32
CA ASP A 162 -9.89 27.88 6.04
C ASP A 162 -11.10 27.71 5.11
N SER A 163 -11.13 26.64 4.31
CA SER A 163 -12.23 26.29 3.41
C SER A 163 -13.28 25.46 4.14
N TYR A 164 -14.56 25.88 4.06
CA TYR A 164 -15.68 25.23 4.76
C TYR A 164 -15.95 23.77 4.31
N GLU A 165 -15.41 23.35 3.16
CA GLU A 165 -15.61 22.00 2.62
C GLU A 165 -14.42 21.07 2.87
N ASP A 166 -13.29 21.59 3.33
CA ASP A 166 -12.05 20.82 3.51
C ASP A 166 -11.85 20.47 4.99
N GLU A 167 -11.97 19.18 5.30
CA GLU A 167 -11.69 18.61 6.62
C GLU A 167 -10.71 17.46 6.44
N VAL A 168 -9.59 17.51 7.18
CA VAL A 168 -8.60 16.43 7.18
C VAL A 168 -8.47 15.85 8.58
N ARG A 169 -8.64 14.53 8.66
CA ARG A 169 -8.47 13.74 9.87
C ARG A 169 -7.31 12.78 9.71
N ILE A 170 -6.42 12.74 10.69
CA ILE A 170 -5.32 11.78 10.78
C ILE A 170 -5.55 10.91 12.01
N ILE A 171 -5.81 9.63 11.81
CA ILE A 171 -5.91 8.65 12.88
C ILE A 171 -4.54 8.01 13.07
N VAL A 172 -4.05 8.02 14.31
CA VAL A 172 -2.71 7.56 14.68
C VAL A 172 -2.83 6.29 15.52
N GLY A 173 -2.21 5.21 15.04
CA GLY A 173 -2.02 3.96 15.77
C GLY A 173 -0.58 3.75 16.22
N ASP A 174 -0.27 2.59 16.79
CA ASP A 174 1.08 2.23 17.23
C ASP A 174 2.04 2.13 16.03
N ASP A 175 1.66 1.35 15.03
CA ASP A 175 2.47 0.98 13.86
C ASP A 175 1.83 1.35 12.52
N ALA A 176 0.75 2.13 12.53
CA ALA A 176 0.02 2.52 11.34
C ALA A 176 -0.66 3.89 11.53
N LEU A 177 -1.04 4.50 10.41
CA LEU A 177 -1.81 5.74 10.35
C LEU A 177 -2.85 5.67 9.24
N ARG A 178 -3.96 6.36 9.43
CA ARG A 178 -4.98 6.56 8.41
C ARG A 178 -5.22 8.05 8.24
N ILE A 179 -5.09 8.52 7.00
CA ILE A 179 -5.45 9.88 6.62
C ILE A 179 -6.81 9.77 5.95
N MET A 180 -7.73 10.67 6.30
CA MET A 180 -9.08 10.75 5.74
C MET A 180 -9.42 12.21 5.51
N GLY A 181 -10.14 12.50 4.44
CA GLY A 181 -10.59 13.86 4.16
C GLY A 181 -10.52 14.19 2.68
N SER A 182 -10.91 15.41 2.38
CA SER A 182 -10.78 15.99 1.05
C SER A 182 -10.14 17.35 1.14
N MET A 183 -9.36 17.69 0.12
CA MET A 183 -8.80 19.02 -0.06
C MET A 183 -8.85 19.39 -1.54
N ASP A 184 -9.36 20.57 -1.86
CA ASP A 184 -9.49 21.06 -3.24
C ASP A 184 -10.27 20.09 -4.17
N GLY A 185 -11.17 19.28 -3.60
CA GLY A 185 -11.95 18.27 -4.33
C GLY A 185 -11.24 16.94 -4.59
N GLU A 186 -10.02 16.75 -4.08
CA GLU A 186 -9.29 15.48 -4.13
C GLU A 186 -9.48 14.68 -2.83
N ASP A 187 -9.70 13.37 -2.95
CA ASP A 187 -9.79 12.45 -1.82
C ASP A 187 -8.39 12.11 -1.31
N LEU A 188 -8.13 12.38 -0.03
CA LEU A 188 -6.86 12.11 0.65
C LEU A 188 -6.91 10.80 1.45
N SER A 189 -8.00 10.04 1.32
CA SER A 189 -8.24 8.85 2.13
C SER A 189 -7.24 7.74 1.79
N ALA A 190 -6.34 7.45 2.72
CA ALA A 190 -5.34 6.40 2.57
C ALA A 190 -4.88 5.83 3.91
N GLU A 191 -4.49 4.56 3.88
CA GLU A 191 -3.98 3.82 5.02
C GLU A 191 -2.52 3.44 4.82
N TYR A 192 -1.74 3.62 5.89
CA TYR A 192 -0.30 3.41 5.84
C TYR A 192 0.18 2.66 7.07
N LYS A 193 1.07 1.70 6.84
CA LYS A 193 1.93 1.12 7.86
C LYS A 193 3.16 2.02 8.04
N VAL A 194 3.54 2.25 9.29
CA VAL A 194 4.75 3.00 9.63
C VAL A 194 5.95 2.05 9.60
N GLU A 195 6.96 2.37 8.80
CA GLU A 195 8.24 1.69 8.84
C GLU A 195 9.17 2.36 9.87
N GLY A 196 9.52 1.60 10.91
CA GLY A 196 10.41 2.09 11.98
C GLY A 196 9.64 2.73 13.12
N GLN A 197 10.11 3.89 13.60
CA GLN A 197 9.50 4.58 14.73
C GLN A 197 8.39 5.54 14.29
N ASN A 198 7.24 5.46 14.95
CA ASN A 198 6.14 6.41 14.76
C ASN A 198 6.45 7.73 15.46
N SER A 199 7.16 8.63 14.77
CA SER A 199 7.54 9.94 15.29
C SER A 199 6.35 10.88 15.51
N LEU A 200 5.23 10.69 14.82
CA LEU A 200 4.00 11.45 15.06
C LEU A 200 3.40 11.06 16.41
N LEU A 201 3.28 9.76 16.67
CA LEU A 201 2.84 9.24 17.96
C LEU A 201 3.74 9.73 19.10
N GLN A 202 5.07 9.64 18.93
CA GLN A 202 6.01 10.13 19.94
C GLN A 202 5.87 11.64 20.20
N MET A 203 5.59 12.43 19.17
CA MET A 203 5.36 13.88 19.32
C MET A 203 4.10 14.16 20.14
N ILE A 204 3.04 13.37 19.95
CA ILE A 204 1.80 13.50 20.71
C ILE A 204 1.99 13.04 22.17
N GLU A 205 2.67 11.91 22.38
CA GLU A 205 2.85 11.34 23.72
C GLU A 205 3.83 12.13 24.61
N ASN A 206 4.87 12.70 24.00
CA ASN A 206 5.90 13.46 24.73
C ASN A 206 5.65 14.98 24.71
N GLY A 207 4.60 15.43 24.02
CA GLY A 207 4.24 16.85 23.96
C GLY A 207 3.63 17.33 25.27
N ASP A 208 3.99 18.54 25.69
CA ASP A 208 3.43 19.19 26.87
C ASP A 208 2.08 19.85 26.53
N PHE A 209 1.06 18.99 26.36
CA PHE A 209 -0.30 19.43 26.02
C PHE A 209 -1.15 19.63 27.26
N LYS A 210 -1.91 20.72 27.28
CA LYS A 210 -2.96 20.95 28.28
C LYS A 210 -4.23 20.22 27.88
N TRP A 211 -4.26 18.92 28.15
CA TRP A 211 -5.41 18.07 27.87
C TRP A 211 -6.64 18.52 28.66
N GLU A 212 -7.75 18.74 27.96
CA GLU A 212 -9.06 18.98 28.52
C GLU A 212 -9.86 17.69 28.54
N LYS A 213 -10.69 17.47 29.56
CA LYS A 213 -11.60 16.33 29.57
C LYS A 213 -12.74 16.61 28.60
N GLY A 214 -12.92 15.73 27.63
CA GLY A 214 -14.11 15.69 26.78
C GLY A 214 -15.35 15.40 27.64
N SER A 215 -16.42 16.14 27.35
CA SER A 215 -17.75 15.98 27.98
C SER A 215 -18.51 14.79 27.42
#